data_AF-A0A2T5G6R4-F1
#
_entry.id   AF-A0A2T5G6R4-F1
#
_cell.length_a   1.000
_cell.length_b   1.000
_cell.length_c   1.000
_cell.angle_alpha   90.00
_cell.angle_beta   90.00
_cell.angle_gamma   90.00
#
_symmetry.space_group_name_H-M   'P 1'
#
loop_
_entity.id
_entity.type
_entity.pdbx_description
1 polymer ?
#
loop_
_entity_poly.entity_id
_entity_poly.type
_entity_poly.pdbx_seq_one_letter_code
_entity_poly.pdbx_strand_id
1 'polypeptide(L)'
;MNHEMTVAQDRKKCVEALRSKFGRAILEESWQAPDQVTLTVELNYLPDVVEEAYYRHGGWLSTMIGNDERGLNGHFAVYYVLSMEEERAPHKNFWLTVKALIPSHQPEFPSVTPRVPAAVWYEREVRDMFGLEPVGLPDRRRLVLPDDWPDDLYPLRKDVPVSRPAPAVEEETYPFIETEGEGIVEVPIGPLHIANDEPGHFRLYVDGEQIVDADYRLFYVHRGMEKLAENRMDYDQVSFLAERICGICGHTHSVAYCMALETANGIEVPQRAQYIRSILLEVERLHSHLLNLGIAAHLVGFDAGFMHFFRIREKAMQMAEILTGGRKNYGVNLIGGVRRDILKEEREKVLRLVSEMRADLKEILDILMNTTNFVSRTKGVGRLDSKIARDYSAVGPVVRGSGFVRDTRADHPYGAYDRVSWNVISENECDVLSRSLVRAEEVFQSLNIIERCLNEMPPGPVLVEGFDYKPYTFALGYTEAPRGEDVHWVMTGSGQKVYRWRSRAATYNNWPSLRYMLQGNLVSDAPLILASIDPCYSCTDRVTVVDVRKKKAKTIEYKELERYCQERKDSPLKY
;
A
#
# COMPACT_ATOMS: atom_id res chain seq x y z
N MET A 1 0.95 -5.58 -34.48
CA MET A 1 0.16 -6.80 -34.80
C MET A 1 0.84 -8.11 -34.37
N ASN A 2 1.84 -8.65 -35.09
CA ASN A 2 2.27 -10.04 -34.85
C ASN A 2 2.78 -10.35 -33.43
N HIS A 3 3.39 -9.37 -32.75
CA HIS A 3 3.83 -9.54 -31.37
C HIS A 3 2.66 -9.49 -30.38
N GLU A 4 1.76 -8.50 -30.46
CA GLU A 4 0.60 -8.43 -29.56
C GLU A 4 -0.31 -9.67 -29.69
N MET A 5 -0.42 -10.26 -30.89
CA MET A 5 -1.21 -11.49 -31.11
C MET A 5 -0.63 -12.70 -30.37
N THR A 6 0.69 -12.91 -30.34
CA THR A 6 1.29 -14.00 -29.54
C THR A 6 1.27 -13.71 -28.05
N VAL A 7 1.43 -12.45 -27.65
CA VAL A 7 1.32 -12.01 -26.25
C VAL A 7 -0.09 -12.28 -25.69
N ALA A 8 -1.12 -11.91 -26.45
CA ALA A 8 -2.52 -12.17 -26.10
C ALA A 8 -2.90 -13.66 -26.14
N GLN A 9 -2.12 -14.52 -26.81
CA GLN A 9 -2.28 -15.98 -26.75
C GLN A 9 -1.68 -16.55 -25.45
N ASP A 10 -0.53 -16.08 -25.00
CA ASP A 10 0.10 -16.60 -23.77
C ASP A 10 -0.69 -16.24 -22.51
N ARG A 11 -1.19 -15.00 -22.38
CA ARG A 11 -2.12 -14.59 -21.31
C ARG A 11 -3.34 -15.51 -21.20
N LYS A 12 -3.89 -15.92 -22.35
CA LYS A 12 -5.07 -16.79 -22.42
C LYS A 12 -4.78 -18.22 -21.97
N LYS A 13 -3.57 -18.76 -22.12
CA LYS A 13 -3.24 -20.12 -21.67
C LYS A 13 -3.47 -20.34 -20.17
N CYS A 14 -3.20 -19.34 -19.34
CA CYS A 14 -3.47 -19.44 -17.89
C CYS A 14 -4.98 -19.46 -17.60
N VAL A 15 -5.75 -18.60 -18.29
CA VAL A 15 -7.22 -18.54 -18.17
C VAL A 15 -7.87 -19.82 -18.72
N GLU A 16 -7.37 -20.35 -19.83
CA GLU A 16 -7.78 -21.61 -20.45
C GLU A 16 -7.44 -22.81 -19.55
N ALA A 17 -6.30 -22.81 -18.84
CA ALA A 17 -5.94 -23.85 -17.88
C ALA A 17 -6.91 -23.86 -16.68
N LEU A 18 -7.20 -22.69 -16.08
CA LEU A 18 -8.20 -22.55 -15.02
C LEU A 18 -9.59 -22.99 -15.51
N ARG A 19 -10.01 -22.59 -16.71
CA ARG A 19 -11.26 -23.04 -17.35
C ARG A 19 -11.30 -24.54 -17.61
N SER A 20 -10.19 -25.15 -18.02
CA SER A 20 -10.08 -26.60 -18.23
C SER A 20 -10.19 -27.39 -16.92
N LYS A 21 -9.64 -26.85 -15.82
CA LYS A 21 -9.68 -27.48 -14.48
C LYS A 21 -11.03 -27.33 -13.80
N PHE A 22 -11.59 -26.11 -13.75
CA PHE A 22 -12.79 -25.78 -12.98
C PHE A 22 -14.09 -25.80 -13.79
N GLY A 23 -13.99 -25.79 -15.13
CA GLY A 23 -15.11 -26.04 -16.04
C GLY A 23 -16.30 -25.10 -15.80
N ARG A 24 -17.41 -25.67 -15.34
CA ARG A 24 -18.68 -24.94 -15.09
C ARG A 24 -18.62 -23.98 -13.91
N ALA A 25 -17.69 -24.17 -12.98
CA ALA A 25 -17.55 -23.29 -11.82
C ALA A 25 -17.02 -21.89 -12.17
N ILE A 26 -16.49 -21.68 -13.39
CA ILE A 26 -16.23 -20.36 -13.96
C ILE A 26 -17.45 -19.96 -14.78
N LEU A 27 -18.24 -19.05 -14.22
CA LEU A 27 -19.54 -18.60 -14.75
C LEU A 27 -19.38 -17.56 -15.87
N GLU A 28 -18.34 -16.73 -15.78
CA GLU A 28 -18.10 -15.60 -16.69
C GLU A 28 -16.59 -15.35 -16.86
N GLU A 29 -16.20 -14.80 -18.02
CA GLU A 29 -14.90 -14.17 -18.24
C GLU A 29 -15.16 -12.80 -18.85
N SER A 30 -14.62 -11.73 -18.26
CA SER A 30 -14.68 -10.37 -18.78
C SER A 30 -13.30 -9.73 -18.74
N TRP A 31 -12.94 -8.98 -19.78
CA TRP A 31 -11.67 -8.25 -19.85
C TRP A 31 -11.93 -6.76 -19.67
N GLN A 32 -11.33 -6.18 -18.63
CA GLN A 32 -11.41 -4.75 -18.32
C GLN A 32 -10.37 -3.94 -19.12
N ALA A 33 -9.22 -4.57 -19.39
CA ALA A 33 -8.13 -4.04 -20.19
C ALA A 33 -7.41 -5.20 -20.92
N PRO A 34 -6.49 -4.96 -21.87
CA PRO A 34 -5.76 -6.02 -22.59
C PRO A 34 -4.91 -6.94 -21.69
N ASP A 35 -4.68 -6.53 -20.44
CA ASP A 35 -3.87 -7.12 -19.39
C ASP A 35 -4.66 -7.32 -18.08
N GLN A 36 -5.98 -7.07 -18.05
CA GLN A 36 -6.81 -7.21 -16.85
C GLN A 36 -8.06 -8.03 -17.15
N VAL A 37 -8.16 -9.21 -16.53
CA VAL A 37 -9.27 -10.16 -16.71
C VAL A 37 -9.95 -10.47 -15.37
N THR A 38 -11.28 -10.50 -15.38
CA THR A 38 -12.11 -10.96 -14.26
C THR A 38 -12.80 -12.27 -14.64
N LEU A 39 -12.58 -13.31 -13.81
CA LEU A 39 -13.33 -14.56 -13.85
C LEU A 39 -14.37 -14.55 -12.74
N THR A 40 -15.65 -14.55 -13.09
CA THR A 40 -16.74 -14.72 -12.11
C THR A 40 -16.91 -16.21 -11.83
N VAL A 41 -16.88 -16.63 -10.56
CA VAL A 41 -16.92 -18.04 -10.15
C VAL A 41 -18.11 -18.37 -9.25
N GLU A 42 -18.50 -19.65 -9.23
CA GLU A 42 -19.38 -20.20 -8.20
C GLU A 42 -18.77 -20.01 -6.81
N LEU A 43 -19.55 -19.47 -5.86
CA LEU A 43 -19.08 -19.05 -4.54
C LEU A 43 -18.32 -20.14 -3.77
N ASN A 44 -18.75 -21.40 -3.91
CA ASN A 44 -18.13 -22.55 -3.24
C ASN A 44 -16.74 -22.93 -3.78
N TYR A 45 -16.40 -22.53 -5.01
CA TYR A 45 -15.09 -22.81 -5.64
C TYR A 45 -14.11 -21.64 -5.52
N LEU A 46 -14.50 -20.53 -4.87
CA LEU A 46 -13.66 -19.35 -4.68
C LEU A 46 -12.27 -19.69 -4.07
N PRO A 47 -12.15 -20.50 -3.00
CA PRO A 47 -10.85 -20.84 -2.43
C PRO A 47 -10.00 -21.68 -3.38
N ASP A 48 -10.61 -22.66 -4.07
CA ASP A 48 -9.92 -23.57 -4.99
C ASP A 48 -9.35 -22.85 -6.21
N VAL A 49 -10.10 -21.89 -6.78
CA VAL A 49 -9.64 -21.11 -7.94
C VAL A 49 -8.54 -20.13 -7.55
N VAL A 50 -8.63 -19.49 -6.39
CA VAL A 50 -7.57 -18.58 -5.91
C VAL A 50 -6.32 -19.35 -5.49
N GLU A 51 -6.45 -20.51 -4.81
CA GLU A 51 -5.33 -21.41 -4.48
C GLU A 51 -4.59 -21.87 -5.74
N GLU A 52 -5.31 -22.29 -6.80
CA GLU A 52 -4.70 -22.74 -8.05
C GLU A 52 -3.95 -21.60 -8.75
N ALA A 53 -4.59 -20.42 -8.88
CA ALA A 53 -3.96 -19.25 -9.46
C ALA A 53 -2.69 -18.84 -8.70
N TYR A 54 -2.74 -18.87 -7.36
CA TYR A 54 -1.65 -18.48 -6.49
C TYR A 54 -0.47 -19.47 -6.52
N TYR A 55 -0.73 -20.75 -6.22
CA TYR A 55 0.34 -21.75 -6.03
C TYR A 55 0.69 -22.58 -7.27
N ARG A 56 -0.23 -22.76 -8.24
CA ARG A 56 0.03 -23.58 -9.45
C ARG A 56 0.33 -22.74 -10.69
N HIS A 57 -0.22 -21.54 -10.77
CA HIS A 57 0.08 -20.56 -11.82
C HIS A 57 0.98 -19.40 -11.35
N GLY A 58 1.54 -19.50 -10.16
CA GLY A 58 2.58 -18.59 -9.66
C GLY A 58 2.11 -17.20 -9.21
N GLY A 59 0.79 -16.94 -9.20
CA GLY A 59 0.24 -15.61 -8.92
C GLY A 59 0.49 -15.10 -7.50
N TRP A 60 0.70 -13.79 -7.37
CA TRP A 60 0.84 -13.10 -6.08
C TRP A 60 -0.46 -12.39 -5.72
N LEU A 61 -0.97 -12.56 -4.50
CA LEU A 61 -2.22 -11.90 -4.08
C LEU A 61 -1.92 -10.43 -3.78
N SER A 62 -2.37 -9.57 -4.69
CA SER A 62 -2.00 -8.16 -4.70
C SER A 62 -3.06 -7.27 -4.06
N THR A 63 -4.36 -7.58 -4.21
CA THR A 63 -5.39 -6.89 -3.42
C THR A 63 -6.66 -7.73 -3.37
N MET A 64 -7.58 -7.35 -2.49
CA MET A 64 -8.95 -7.83 -2.50
C MET A 64 -9.90 -6.66 -2.33
N ILE A 65 -11.03 -6.71 -3.04
CA ILE A 65 -12.09 -5.70 -2.99
C ILE A 65 -13.38 -6.37 -2.51
N GLY A 66 -13.89 -5.92 -1.36
CA GLY A 66 -15.32 -6.02 -1.08
C GLY A 66 -16.08 -4.91 -1.79
N ASN A 67 -17.22 -5.24 -2.39
CA ASN A 67 -18.13 -4.29 -3.01
C ASN A 67 -19.58 -4.60 -2.61
N ASP A 68 -20.36 -3.55 -2.43
CA ASP A 68 -21.79 -3.63 -2.12
C ASP A 68 -22.59 -3.34 -3.38
N GLU A 69 -22.83 -4.39 -4.17
CA GLU A 69 -23.51 -4.35 -5.46
C GLU A 69 -25.02 -4.60 -5.34
N ARG A 70 -25.58 -4.54 -4.11
CA ARG A 70 -27.01 -4.82 -3.85
C ARG A 70 -27.93 -3.97 -4.71
N GLY A 71 -27.56 -2.71 -4.96
CA GLY A 71 -28.29 -1.79 -5.85
C GLY A 71 -28.09 -2.01 -7.35
N LEU A 72 -27.19 -2.91 -7.77
CA LEU A 72 -26.90 -3.23 -9.17
C LEU A 72 -27.42 -4.63 -9.56
N ASN A 73 -27.17 -5.62 -8.71
CA ASN A 73 -27.45 -7.04 -8.98
C ASN A 73 -28.00 -7.83 -7.78
N GLY A 74 -28.33 -7.15 -6.67
CA GLY A 74 -28.90 -7.79 -5.47
C GLY A 74 -27.91 -8.53 -4.57
N HIS A 75 -26.62 -8.56 -4.90
CA HIS A 75 -25.58 -9.30 -4.18
C HIS A 75 -24.51 -8.37 -3.57
N PHE A 76 -23.77 -8.86 -2.59
CA PHE A 76 -22.42 -8.34 -2.34
C PHE A 76 -21.44 -9.02 -3.31
N ALA A 77 -20.26 -8.44 -3.52
CA ALA A 77 -19.22 -9.06 -4.33
C ALA A 77 -17.87 -9.02 -3.61
N VAL A 78 -17.09 -10.09 -3.77
CA VAL A 78 -15.67 -10.13 -3.43
C VAL A 78 -14.85 -10.38 -4.68
N TYR A 79 -13.74 -9.66 -4.80
CA TYR A 79 -12.80 -9.72 -5.91
C TYR A 79 -11.40 -9.99 -5.34
N TYR A 80 -10.76 -11.10 -5.70
CA TYR A 80 -9.38 -11.42 -5.35
C TYR A 80 -8.49 -11.14 -6.55
N VAL A 81 -7.59 -10.17 -6.42
CA VAL A 81 -6.73 -9.70 -7.51
C VAL A 81 -5.34 -10.29 -7.35
N LEU A 82 -4.97 -11.16 -8.29
CA LEU A 82 -3.64 -11.74 -8.39
C LEU A 82 -2.84 -11.07 -9.50
N SER A 83 -1.59 -10.73 -9.19
CA SER A 83 -0.58 -10.44 -10.20
C SER A 83 -0.08 -11.77 -10.77
N MET A 84 -0.28 -11.99 -12.07
CA MET A 84 0.19 -13.19 -12.77
C MET A 84 1.49 -12.85 -13.51
N GLU A 85 2.59 -13.43 -13.04
CA GLU A 85 3.96 -13.10 -13.45
C GLU A 85 4.66 -14.32 -14.09
N GLU A 86 5.14 -14.18 -15.33
CA GLU A 86 6.02 -15.15 -15.99
C GLU A 86 7.45 -14.60 -16.02
N GLU A 87 8.41 -15.35 -15.46
CA GLU A 87 9.80 -14.91 -15.29
C GLU A 87 10.38 -14.28 -16.57
N ARG A 88 10.83 -13.02 -16.45
CA ARG A 88 11.55 -12.27 -17.50
C ARG A 88 10.73 -12.03 -18.78
N ALA A 89 9.41 -12.21 -18.72
CA ALA A 89 8.50 -12.02 -19.86
C ALA A 89 7.33 -11.05 -19.53
N PRO A 90 7.60 -9.80 -19.10
CA PRO A 90 6.56 -8.89 -18.58
C PRO A 90 5.48 -8.51 -19.59
N HIS A 91 5.72 -8.69 -20.89
CA HIS A 91 4.67 -8.59 -21.90
C HIS A 91 3.55 -9.61 -21.70
N LYS A 92 3.85 -10.81 -21.17
CA LYS A 92 2.88 -11.86 -20.87
C LYS A 92 2.16 -11.66 -19.54
N ASN A 93 2.76 -10.91 -18.61
CA ASN A 93 2.17 -10.67 -17.29
C ASN A 93 0.79 -10.01 -17.43
N PHE A 94 -0.11 -10.30 -16.49
CA PHE A 94 -1.47 -9.79 -16.47
C PHE A 94 -2.08 -9.85 -15.06
N TRP A 95 -3.19 -9.16 -14.86
CA TRP A 95 -3.94 -9.17 -13.61
C TRP A 95 -5.14 -10.11 -13.73
N LEU A 96 -5.17 -11.14 -12.88
CA LEU A 96 -6.27 -12.09 -12.76
C LEU A 96 -7.12 -11.71 -11.56
N THR A 97 -8.38 -11.35 -11.80
CA THR A 97 -9.35 -11.09 -10.74
C THR A 97 -10.34 -12.25 -10.62
N VAL A 98 -10.36 -12.94 -9.49
CA VAL A 98 -11.38 -13.96 -9.18
C VAL A 98 -12.54 -13.27 -8.46
N LYS A 99 -13.69 -13.11 -9.13
CA LYS A 99 -14.91 -12.51 -8.57
C LYS A 99 -15.86 -13.59 -8.08
N ALA A 100 -16.42 -13.45 -6.89
CA ALA A 100 -17.58 -14.21 -6.45
C ALA A 100 -18.71 -13.27 -5.98
N LEU A 101 -19.96 -13.68 -6.23
CA LEU A 101 -21.16 -13.01 -5.75
C LEU A 101 -21.66 -13.68 -4.46
N ILE A 102 -21.99 -12.87 -3.46
CA ILE A 102 -22.42 -13.29 -2.13
C ILE A 102 -23.89 -12.87 -1.93
N PRO A 103 -24.81 -13.79 -1.61
CA PRO A 103 -26.23 -13.46 -1.43
C PRO A 103 -26.44 -12.43 -0.31
N SER A 104 -27.21 -11.38 -0.59
CA SER A 104 -27.43 -10.30 0.39
C SER A 104 -28.24 -10.70 1.63
N HIS A 105 -28.93 -11.84 1.59
CA HIS A 105 -29.67 -12.42 2.72
C HIS A 105 -28.83 -13.39 3.58
N GLN A 106 -27.68 -13.85 3.08
CA GLN A 106 -26.72 -14.69 3.79
C GLN A 106 -25.31 -14.20 3.41
N PRO A 107 -24.79 -13.16 4.10
CA PRO A 107 -23.54 -12.51 3.75
C PRO A 107 -22.32 -13.34 4.21
N GLU A 108 -22.28 -14.60 3.81
CA GLU A 108 -21.26 -15.58 4.18
C GLU A 108 -20.56 -16.10 2.91
N PHE A 109 -19.26 -16.36 2.99
CA PHE A 109 -18.50 -16.96 1.89
C PHE A 109 -17.41 -17.89 2.42
N PRO A 110 -16.99 -18.94 1.69
CA PRO A 110 -15.90 -19.79 2.13
C PRO A 110 -14.57 -19.02 2.12
N SER A 111 -13.87 -19.04 3.25
CA SER A 111 -12.60 -18.34 3.43
C SER A 111 -11.48 -18.96 2.57
N VAL A 112 -10.73 -18.09 1.91
CA VAL A 112 -9.52 -18.41 1.13
C VAL A 112 -8.30 -18.52 2.05
N THR A 113 -8.30 -17.80 3.18
CA THR A 113 -7.16 -17.72 4.12
C THR A 113 -6.58 -19.08 4.57
N PRO A 114 -7.37 -20.12 4.90
CA PRO A 114 -6.84 -21.45 5.25
C PRO A 114 -5.98 -22.11 4.17
N ARG A 115 -6.07 -21.65 2.92
CA ARG A 115 -5.27 -22.15 1.79
C ARG A 115 -4.21 -21.15 1.35
N VAL A 116 -4.53 -19.85 1.31
CA VAL A 116 -3.62 -18.77 0.90
C VAL A 116 -3.49 -17.76 2.05
N PRO A 117 -2.44 -17.85 2.89
CA PRO A 117 -2.31 -17.03 4.10
C PRO A 117 -2.31 -15.52 3.85
N ALA A 118 -1.85 -15.06 2.68
CA ALA A 118 -1.93 -13.67 2.24
C ALA A 118 -3.36 -13.06 2.28
N ALA A 119 -4.42 -13.87 2.24
CA ALA A 119 -5.80 -13.38 2.30
C ALA A 119 -6.24 -12.89 3.70
N VAL A 120 -5.52 -13.25 4.78
CA VAL A 120 -5.98 -13.09 6.18
C VAL A 120 -6.37 -11.67 6.56
N TRP A 121 -5.64 -10.67 6.09
CA TRP A 121 -5.93 -9.28 6.40
C TRP A 121 -7.14 -8.77 5.61
N TYR A 122 -7.21 -9.06 4.31
CA TYR A 122 -8.33 -8.62 3.49
C TYR A 122 -9.67 -9.23 3.91
N GLU A 123 -9.67 -10.51 4.32
CA GLU A 123 -10.89 -11.18 4.78
C GLU A 123 -11.36 -10.63 6.14
N ARG A 124 -10.44 -10.25 7.04
CA ARG A 124 -10.80 -9.50 8.27
C ARG A 124 -11.31 -8.09 7.96
N GLU A 125 -10.70 -7.38 7.02
CA GLU A 125 -11.16 -6.05 6.61
C GLU A 125 -12.52 -6.09 5.92
N VAL A 126 -12.79 -7.06 5.04
CA VAL A 126 -14.10 -7.14 4.37
C VAL A 126 -15.21 -7.49 5.36
N ARG A 127 -14.88 -8.30 6.38
CA ARG A 127 -15.76 -8.59 7.51
C ARG A 127 -16.07 -7.34 8.33
N ASP A 128 -15.06 -6.59 8.75
CA ASP A 128 -15.23 -5.33 9.48
C ASP A 128 -16.02 -4.28 8.66
N MET A 129 -15.66 -4.11 7.39
CA MET A 129 -16.08 -2.95 6.60
C MET A 129 -17.39 -3.16 5.82
N PHE A 130 -17.74 -4.42 5.52
CA PHE A 130 -18.97 -4.81 4.81
C PHE A 130 -19.84 -5.84 5.55
N GLY A 131 -19.38 -6.42 6.67
CA GLY A 131 -20.15 -7.45 7.39
C GLY A 131 -20.35 -8.70 6.56
N LEU A 132 -19.32 -9.13 5.83
CA LEU A 132 -19.28 -10.38 5.08
C LEU A 132 -18.42 -11.38 5.86
N GLU A 133 -19.00 -12.49 6.32
CA GLU A 133 -18.33 -13.45 7.19
C GLU A 133 -17.57 -14.52 6.37
N PRO A 134 -16.22 -14.59 6.48
CA PRO A 134 -15.43 -15.58 5.76
C PRO A 134 -15.40 -16.89 6.58
N VAL A 135 -16.21 -17.86 6.17
CA VAL A 135 -16.38 -19.16 6.84
C VAL A 135 -15.08 -19.95 6.77
N GLY A 136 -14.44 -20.15 7.93
CA GLY A 136 -13.14 -20.81 8.06
C GLY A 136 -11.97 -19.88 8.35
N LEU A 137 -12.16 -18.56 8.42
CA LEU A 137 -11.12 -17.58 8.75
C LEU A 137 -10.44 -17.91 10.11
N PRO A 138 -9.10 -18.08 10.17
CA PRO A 138 -8.41 -18.46 11.41
C PRO A 138 -8.38 -17.36 12.49
N ASP A 139 -8.14 -16.10 12.12
CA ASP A 139 -8.19 -14.96 13.06
C ASP A 139 -9.43 -14.11 12.76
N ARG A 140 -10.49 -14.28 13.59
CA ARG A 140 -11.77 -13.57 13.48
C ARG A 140 -11.84 -12.30 14.33
N ARG A 141 -10.72 -11.80 14.85
CA ARG A 141 -10.67 -10.51 15.55
C ARG A 141 -10.86 -9.36 14.55
N ARG A 142 -11.46 -8.25 15.00
CA ARG A 142 -11.52 -7.00 14.20
C ARG A 142 -10.12 -6.64 13.72
N LEU A 143 -10.03 -6.03 12.55
CA LEU A 143 -8.76 -5.54 12.00
C LEU A 143 -8.77 -4.02 11.88
N VAL A 144 -9.79 -3.46 11.24
CA VAL A 144 -9.83 -2.06 10.78
C VAL A 144 -10.75 -1.20 11.64
N LEU A 145 -11.84 -1.76 12.15
CA LEU A 145 -12.75 -1.03 13.03
C LEU A 145 -12.17 -0.93 14.45
N PRO A 146 -12.30 0.23 15.12
CA PRO A 146 -11.94 0.37 16.53
C PRO A 146 -12.94 -0.40 17.40
N ASP A 147 -12.56 -0.69 18.65
CA ASP A 147 -13.38 -1.51 19.56
C ASP A 147 -14.70 -0.81 19.92
N ASP A 148 -14.71 0.53 19.97
CA ASP A 148 -15.89 1.35 20.25
C ASP A 148 -16.95 1.37 19.14
N TRP A 149 -16.71 0.72 18.00
CA TRP A 149 -17.64 0.72 16.87
C TRP A 149 -18.76 -0.35 17.06
N PRO A 150 -20.04 -0.07 16.73
CA PRO A 150 -21.14 -1.06 16.84
C PRO A 150 -20.96 -2.28 15.94
N ASP A 151 -21.16 -3.50 16.46
CA ASP A 151 -20.99 -4.76 15.73
C ASP A 151 -21.93 -4.93 14.51
N ASP A 152 -23.06 -4.24 14.48
CA ASP A 152 -24.08 -4.33 13.43
C ASP A 152 -23.92 -3.29 12.30
N LEU A 153 -22.94 -2.39 12.41
CA LEU A 153 -22.77 -1.25 11.51
C LEU A 153 -21.53 -1.37 10.62
N TYR A 154 -21.72 -1.52 9.31
CA TYR A 154 -20.62 -1.80 8.38
C TYR A 154 -20.36 -0.60 7.45
N PRO A 155 -19.28 0.18 7.64
CA PRO A 155 -19.15 1.53 7.10
C PRO A 155 -19.18 1.62 5.56
N LEU A 156 -18.73 0.61 4.81
CA LEU A 156 -18.67 0.67 3.35
C LEU A 156 -19.93 0.15 2.64
N ARG A 157 -20.94 -0.33 3.38
CA ARG A 157 -22.26 -0.59 2.80
C ARG A 157 -22.94 0.71 2.34
N LYS A 158 -23.71 0.66 1.24
CA LYS A 158 -24.31 1.85 0.59
C LYS A 158 -25.50 2.45 1.36
N ASP A 159 -26.13 1.67 2.24
CA ASP A 159 -27.21 2.08 3.15
C ASP A 159 -26.70 2.73 4.46
N VAL A 160 -25.40 2.63 4.76
CA VAL A 160 -24.79 3.22 5.97
C VAL A 160 -24.33 4.67 5.72
N PRO A 161 -24.65 5.64 6.59
CA PRO A 161 -24.27 7.05 6.41
C PRO A 161 -22.76 7.32 6.59
N VAL A 162 -22.33 8.53 6.22
CA VAL A 162 -20.91 8.97 6.27
C VAL A 162 -20.46 9.45 7.67
N SER A 163 -21.40 9.65 8.60
CA SER A 163 -21.12 10.06 9.98
C SER A 163 -20.59 8.89 10.82
N ARG A 164 -19.58 9.14 11.68
CA ARG A 164 -19.22 8.18 12.75
C ARG A 164 -20.45 7.96 13.66
N PRO A 165 -20.75 6.72 14.08
CA PRO A 165 -21.75 6.45 15.12
C PRO A 165 -21.31 7.02 16.48
N ALA A 166 -22.21 6.95 17.46
CA ALA A 166 -21.80 7.04 18.86
C ALA A 166 -20.95 5.80 19.24
N PRO A 167 -20.01 5.92 20.20
CA PRO A 167 -19.32 4.78 20.80
C PRO A 167 -20.31 3.75 21.36
N ALA A 168 -20.07 2.46 21.10
CA ALA A 168 -20.82 1.35 21.66
C ALA A 168 -20.32 0.93 23.05
N VAL A 169 -19.03 1.18 23.34
CA VAL A 169 -18.36 0.94 24.62
C VAL A 169 -17.40 2.09 24.95
N GLU A 170 -17.10 2.30 26.24
CA GLU A 170 -16.18 3.36 26.69
C GLU A 170 -14.71 2.91 26.81
N GLU A 171 -14.43 1.60 26.85
CA GLU A 171 -13.09 1.04 27.05
C GLU A 171 -12.59 0.25 25.82
N GLU A 172 -11.30 0.33 25.53
CA GLU A 172 -10.64 -0.55 24.54
C GLU A 172 -10.55 -1.98 25.12
N THR A 173 -10.95 -2.97 24.32
CA THR A 173 -11.15 -4.36 24.74
C THR A 173 -10.52 -5.38 23.78
N TYR A 174 -9.67 -4.93 22.85
CA TYR A 174 -9.03 -5.76 21.83
C TYR A 174 -8.32 -6.98 22.45
N PRO A 175 -8.74 -8.21 22.11
CA PRO A 175 -8.12 -9.43 22.62
C PRO A 175 -6.80 -9.68 21.89
N PHE A 176 -5.69 -9.43 22.57
CA PHE A 176 -4.37 -9.91 22.14
C PHE A 176 -4.27 -11.43 22.36
N ILE A 177 -3.32 -12.07 21.69
CA ILE A 177 -3.04 -13.50 21.85
C ILE A 177 -2.49 -13.79 23.26
N GLU A 178 -3.19 -14.62 24.04
CA GLU A 178 -2.64 -15.13 25.31
C GLU A 178 -1.56 -16.18 25.01
N THR A 179 -0.37 -16.02 25.61
CA THR A 179 0.79 -16.91 25.40
C THR A 179 1.15 -17.61 26.71
N GLU A 180 0.86 -18.91 26.80
CA GLU A 180 1.14 -19.72 27.99
C GLU A 180 2.59 -20.20 28.03
N GLY A 181 3.32 -19.92 29.12
CA GLY A 181 4.65 -20.49 29.38
C GLY A 181 5.27 -19.97 30.68
N GLU A 182 5.96 -20.85 31.42
CA GLU A 182 6.64 -20.47 32.65
C GLU A 182 7.88 -19.62 32.34
N GLY A 183 7.82 -18.33 32.68
CA GLY A 183 8.90 -17.36 32.44
C GLY A 183 8.65 -16.36 31.30
N ILE A 184 7.61 -16.56 30.48
CA ILE A 184 7.27 -15.62 29.39
C ILE A 184 6.73 -14.30 29.97
N VAL A 185 7.23 -13.17 29.45
CA VAL A 185 6.83 -11.81 29.83
C VAL A 185 6.31 -11.05 28.62
N GLU A 186 5.21 -10.31 28.80
CA GLU A 186 4.71 -9.36 27.79
C GLU A 186 5.46 -8.03 27.85
N VAL A 187 6.00 -7.60 26.71
CA VAL A 187 6.65 -6.29 26.53
C VAL A 187 5.85 -5.47 25.50
N PRO A 188 5.06 -4.47 25.93
CA PRO A 188 4.31 -3.61 25.03
C PRO A 188 5.19 -2.51 24.40
N ILE A 189 5.08 -2.34 23.08
CA ILE A 189 5.67 -1.26 22.31
C ILE A 189 4.55 -0.48 21.63
N GLY A 190 4.34 0.76 22.07
CA GLY A 190 3.28 1.63 21.55
C GLY A 190 1.99 1.61 22.38
N PRO A 191 0.89 2.24 21.91
CA PRO A 191 0.78 3.01 20.67
C PRO A 191 1.57 4.34 20.68
N LEU A 192 2.12 4.75 21.83
CA LEU A 192 3.10 5.83 21.94
C LEU A 192 4.40 5.28 22.54
N HIS A 193 5.49 5.29 21.78
CA HIS A 193 6.80 4.76 22.21
C HIS A 193 7.96 5.55 21.60
N ILE A 194 9.09 5.67 22.32
CA ILE A 194 10.22 6.52 21.90
C ILE A 194 10.85 6.03 20.58
N ALA A 195 10.85 4.71 20.34
CA ALA A 195 11.37 4.10 19.12
C ALA A 195 10.26 3.74 18.09
N ASN A 196 9.11 4.42 18.12
CA ASN A 196 8.06 4.29 17.11
C ASN A 196 7.39 5.65 16.83
N ASP A 197 7.71 6.26 15.69
CA ASP A 197 7.32 7.64 15.33
C ASP A 197 5.82 7.81 15.02
N GLU A 198 5.11 6.72 14.71
CA GLU A 198 3.69 6.72 14.35
C GLU A 198 2.93 5.59 15.10
N PRO A 199 1.59 5.67 15.23
CA PRO A 199 0.88 4.98 16.31
C PRO A 199 0.42 3.56 15.96
N GLY A 200 1.17 2.57 16.40
CA GLY A 200 0.77 1.15 16.42
C GLY A 200 1.19 0.47 17.72
N HIS A 201 0.40 -0.49 18.20
CA HIS A 201 0.56 -1.16 19.49
C HIS A 201 0.96 -2.63 19.27
N PHE A 202 2.22 -2.95 19.52
CA PHE A 202 2.78 -4.29 19.43
C PHE A 202 2.92 -4.86 20.85
N ARG A 203 2.53 -6.13 21.05
CA ARG A 203 2.92 -6.91 22.21
C ARG A 203 3.95 -7.94 21.76
N LEU A 204 5.14 -7.89 22.35
CA LEU A 204 6.16 -8.92 22.21
C LEU A 204 6.00 -9.88 23.39
N TYR A 205 5.98 -11.18 23.11
CA TYR A 205 6.07 -12.23 24.12
C TYR A 205 7.53 -12.67 24.18
N VAL A 206 8.14 -12.59 25.37
CA VAL A 206 9.60 -12.62 25.54
C VAL A 206 9.99 -13.66 26.58
N ASP A 207 10.97 -14.52 26.24
CA ASP A 207 11.69 -15.36 27.19
C ASP A 207 13.08 -14.73 27.43
N GLY A 208 13.31 -14.24 28.66
CA GLY A 208 14.50 -13.46 29.01
C GLY A 208 14.62 -12.16 28.20
N GLU A 209 15.41 -12.20 27.13
CA GLU A 209 15.58 -11.10 26.16
C GLU A 209 15.13 -11.48 24.73
N GLN A 210 14.78 -12.75 24.48
CA GLN A 210 14.45 -13.26 23.15
C GLN A 210 12.93 -13.24 22.91
N ILE A 211 12.53 -12.67 21.78
CA ILE A 211 11.13 -12.62 21.33
C ILE A 211 10.73 -14.03 20.88
N VAL A 212 9.86 -14.68 21.66
CA VAL A 212 9.28 -15.98 21.27
C VAL A 212 8.13 -15.81 20.28
N ASP A 213 7.35 -14.74 20.41
CA ASP A 213 6.27 -14.41 19.48
C ASP A 213 5.88 -12.92 19.54
N ALA A 214 5.02 -12.46 18.63
CA ALA A 214 4.46 -11.10 18.64
C ALA A 214 3.02 -11.06 18.11
N ASP A 215 2.20 -10.16 18.69
CA ASP A 215 0.86 -9.81 18.22
C ASP A 215 0.71 -8.28 18.21
N TYR A 216 -0.22 -7.75 17.44
CA TYR A 216 -0.33 -6.29 17.28
C TYR A 216 -1.76 -5.80 17.02
N ARG A 217 -2.04 -4.60 17.53
CA ARG A 217 -3.18 -3.77 17.17
C ARG A 217 -2.69 -2.60 16.33
N LEU A 218 -3.27 -2.50 15.14
CA LEU A 218 -3.05 -1.47 14.14
C LEU A 218 -4.42 -0.95 13.69
N PHE A 219 -4.44 -0.27 12.53
CA PHE A 219 -5.58 0.36 11.89
C PHE A 219 -6.22 1.52 12.66
N TYR A 220 -5.45 2.14 13.55
CA TYR A 220 -6.00 3.23 14.32
C TYR A 220 -6.57 4.35 13.37
N VAL A 221 -6.02 4.73 12.18
CA VAL A 221 -6.47 5.65 11.07
C VAL A 221 -6.86 4.78 9.89
N HIS A 222 -7.85 3.95 10.15
CA HIS A 222 -8.93 4.03 9.21
C HIS A 222 -9.50 5.48 9.19
N ARG A 223 -9.16 6.26 8.15
CA ARG A 223 -9.59 7.67 7.97
C ARG A 223 -10.96 7.80 7.28
N GLY A 224 -11.54 6.69 6.80
CA GLY A 224 -12.77 6.70 6.00
C GLY A 224 -12.61 7.25 4.59
N MET A 225 -11.40 7.25 4.01
CA MET A 225 -11.12 7.90 2.72
C MET A 225 -11.93 7.30 1.57
N GLU A 226 -12.08 5.98 1.54
CA GLU A 226 -12.91 5.28 0.54
C GLU A 226 -14.39 5.71 0.64
N LYS A 227 -14.95 5.72 1.86
CA LYS A 227 -16.33 6.17 2.11
C LYS A 227 -16.55 7.65 1.77
N LEU A 228 -15.55 8.49 2.07
CA LEU A 228 -15.57 9.93 1.77
C LEU A 228 -15.62 10.17 0.26
N ALA A 229 -14.79 9.46 -0.50
CA ALA A 229 -14.75 9.52 -1.96
C ALA A 229 -16.10 9.16 -2.60
N GLU A 230 -16.65 7.99 -2.25
CA GLU A 230 -17.93 7.49 -2.79
C GLU A 230 -19.12 8.45 -2.56
N ASN A 231 -19.07 9.26 -1.49
CA ASN A 231 -20.21 10.06 -1.07
C ASN A 231 -20.08 11.56 -1.36
N ARG A 232 -18.89 12.15 -1.13
CA ARG A 232 -18.73 13.62 -1.06
C ARG A 232 -17.85 14.23 -2.15
N MET A 233 -17.16 13.42 -2.95
CA MET A 233 -16.22 13.91 -3.97
C MET A 233 -16.66 13.51 -5.37
N ASP A 234 -16.15 14.23 -6.36
CA ASP A 234 -16.12 13.83 -7.77
C ASP A 234 -14.79 13.11 -8.11
N TYR A 235 -14.68 12.56 -9.33
CA TYR A 235 -13.48 11.85 -9.79
C TYR A 235 -12.18 12.66 -9.61
N ASP A 236 -12.18 13.94 -9.98
CA ASP A 236 -10.97 14.78 -9.91
C ASP A 236 -10.57 15.09 -8.46
N GLN A 237 -11.55 15.37 -7.59
CA GLN A 237 -11.32 15.59 -6.15
C GLN A 237 -10.69 14.37 -5.47
N VAL A 238 -11.05 13.15 -5.87
CA VAL A 238 -10.48 11.92 -5.29
C VAL A 238 -9.00 11.74 -5.69
N SER A 239 -8.54 12.22 -6.85
CA SER A 239 -7.11 12.18 -7.20
C SER A 239 -6.22 12.94 -6.22
N PHE A 240 -6.74 14.04 -5.66
CA PHE A 240 -6.11 14.83 -4.60
C PHE A 240 -6.34 14.22 -3.20
N LEU A 241 -7.39 13.42 -2.99
CA LEU A 241 -7.58 12.65 -1.76
C LEU A 241 -6.59 11.48 -1.69
N ALA A 242 -6.38 10.77 -2.80
CA ALA A 242 -5.38 9.70 -2.93
C ALA A 242 -3.96 10.19 -2.60
N GLU A 243 -3.60 11.39 -3.09
CA GLU A 243 -2.32 12.03 -2.73
C GLU A 243 -2.13 12.25 -1.22
N ARG A 244 -3.21 12.35 -0.45
CA ARG A 244 -3.18 12.55 1.00
C ARG A 244 -3.18 11.25 1.80
N ILE A 245 -3.16 10.07 1.17
CA ILE A 245 -3.09 8.78 1.89
C ILE A 245 -1.75 8.67 2.62
N CYS A 246 -0.63 8.89 1.93
CA CYS A 246 0.72 8.88 2.50
C CYS A 246 1.34 10.28 2.49
N GLY A 247 2.02 10.66 3.58
CA GLY A 247 2.82 11.89 3.65
C GLY A 247 4.23 11.80 3.05
N ILE A 248 4.51 10.77 2.24
CA ILE A 248 5.84 10.43 1.67
C ILE A 248 5.72 9.89 0.23
N CYS A 249 4.74 9.02 -0.06
CA CYS A 249 4.44 8.51 -1.39
C CYS A 249 2.98 8.81 -1.77
N GLY A 250 2.64 10.09 -1.88
CA GLY A 250 1.31 10.56 -2.24
C GLY A 250 1.09 10.59 -3.76
N HIS A 251 2.08 11.04 -4.53
CA HIS A 251 2.02 11.06 -6.00
C HIS A 251 1.90 9.64 -6.57
N THR A 252 2.55 8.66 -5.95
CA THR A 252 2.32 7.21 -6.08
C THR A 252 0.83 6.84 -6.11
N HIS A 253 0.12 7.06 -5.00
CA HIS A 253 -1.32 6.77 -4.88
C HIS A 253 -2.18 7.57 -5.87
N SER A 254 -1.78 8.82 -6.16
CA SER A 254 -2.47 9.70 -7.10
C SER A 254 -2.35 9.21 -8.55
N VAL A 255 -1.17 8.70 -8.97
CA VAL A 255 -0.97 8.05 -10.27
C VAL A 255 -1.76 6.75 -10.35
N ALA A 256 -1.71 5.90 -9.31
CA ALA A 256 -2.46 4.65 -9.27
C ALA A 256 -3.98 4.88 -9.39
N TYR A 257 -4.53 5.88 -8.68
CA TYR A 257 -5.93 6.28 -8.79
C TYR A 257 -6.30 6.77 -10.20
N CYS A 258 -5.54 7.71 -10.77
CA CYS A 258 -5.81 8.21 -12.12
C CYS A 258 -5.72 7.09 -13.16
N MET A 259 -4.71 6.21 -13.06
CA MET A 259 -4.52 5.11 -14.00
C MET A 259 -5.67 4.08 -13.95
N ALA A 260 -6.29 3.86 -12.78
CA ALA A 260 -7.47 3.02 -12.67
C ALA A 260 -8.66 3.58 -13.47
N LEU A 261 -8.91 4.90 -13.39
CA LEU A 261 -9.97 5.54 -14.18
C LEU A 261 -9.63 5.69 -15.67
N GLU A 262 -8.36 5.95 -15.99
CA GLU A 262 -7.87 6.02 -17.37
C GLU A 262 -8.06 4.68 -18.08
N THR A 263 -7.64 3.58 -17.46
CA THR A 263 -7.84 2.21 -17.96
C THR A 263 -9.33 1.84 -18.03
N ALA A 264 -10.12 2.10 -16.99
CA ALA A 264 -11.55 1.74 -16.93
C ALA A 264 -12.44 2.44 -17.99
N ASN A 265 -11.93 3.49 -18.64
CA ASN A 265 -12.66 4.24 -19.67
C ASN A 265 -12.01 4.19 -21.06
N GLY A 266 -10.70 3.86 -21.15
CA GLY A 266 -9.92 3.80 -22.38
C GLY A 266 -9.27 5.14 -22.73
N ILE A 267 -8.77 5.88 -21.73
CA ILE A 267 -8.18 7.22 -21.90
C ILE A 267 -6.67 7.09 -22.14
N GLU A 268 -6.22 7.38 -23.36
CA GLU A 268 -4.79 7.37 -23.71
C GLU A 268 -4.08 8.62 -23.18
N VAL A 269 -3.37 8.47 -22.05
CA VAL A 269 -2.55 9.53 -21.44
C VAL A 269 -1.35 9.89 -22.34
N PRO A 270 -1.07 11.17 -22.64
CA PRO A 270 0.05 11.56 -23.48
C PRO A 270 1.41 11.05 -23.00
N GLN A 271 2.26 10.60 -23.94
CA GLN A 271 3.58 10.05 -23.62
C GLN A 271 4.44 11.00 -22.77
N ARG A 272 4.39 12.32 -23.03
CA ARG A 272 5.11 13.33 -22.23
C ARG A 272 4.61 13.36 -20.78
N ALA A 273 3.31 13.27 -20.55
CA ALA A 273 2.73 13.18 -19.21
C ALA A 273 3.16 11.90 -18.48
N GLN A 274 3.27 10.78 -19.20
CA GLN A 274 3.76 9.50 -18.65
C GLN A 274 5.22 9.60 -18.17
N TYR A 275 6.09 10.31 -18.90
CA TYR A 275 7.46 10.63 -18.45
C TYR A 275 7.47 11.54 -17.22
N ILE A 276 6.65 12.60 -17.19
CA ILE A 276 6.56 13.52 -16.03
C ILE A 276 6.08 12.78 -14.77
N ARG A 277 5.05 11.92 -14.89
CA ARG A 277 4.60 11.05 -13.79
C ARG A 277 5.74 10.18 -13.27
N SER A 278 6.52 9.57 -14.16
CA SER A 278 7.64 8.67 -13.81
C SER A 278 8.79 9.41 -13.10
N ILE A 279 9.15 10.62 -13.55
CA ILE A 279 10.15 11.47 -12.89
C ILE A 279 9.73 11.77 -11.45
N LEU A 280 8.46 12.15 -11.23
CA LEU A 280 7.96 12.49 -9.90
C LEU A 280 7.83 11.27 -8.96
N LEU A 281 7.50 10.09 -9.49
CA LEU A 281 7.50 8.83 -8.73
C LEU A 281 8.90 8.48 -8.21
N GLU A 282 9.94 8.62 -9.05
CA GLU A 282 11.31 8.37 -8.60
C GLU A 282 11.83 9.48 -7.66
N VAL A 283 11.33 10.72 -7.75
CA VAL A 283 11.63 11.77 -6.75
C VAL A 283 11.01 11.44 -5.37
N GLU A 284 9.80 10.87 -5.31
CA GLU A 284 9.28 10.30 -4.05
C GLU A 284 10.14 9.13 -3.56
N ARG A 285 10.63 8.29 -4.47
CA ARG A 285 11.52 7.16 -4.15
C ARG A 285 12.85 7.60 -3.53
N LEU A 286 13.50 8.62 -4.12
CA LEU A 286 14.67 9.29 -3.54
C LEU A 286 14.39 9.76 -2.11
N HIS A 287 13.28 10.49 -1.89
CA HIS A 287 12.90 10.94 -0.54
C HIS A 287 12.74 9.76 0.42
N SER A 288 11.95 8.75 0.07
CA SER A 288 11.53 7.71 1.03
C SER A 288 12.68 6.80 1.44
N HIS A 289 13.51 6.36 0.49
CA HIS A 289 14.66 5.51 0.82
C HIS A 289 15.70 6.27 1.66
N LEU A 290 16.00 7.54 1.35
CA LEU A 290 16.91 8.35 2.17
C LEU A 290 16.37 8.61 3.59
N LEU A 291 15.05 8.70 3.76
CA LEU A 291 14.42 8.74 5.08
C LEU A 291 14.62 7.41 5.83
N ASN A 292 14.35 6.27 5.18
CA ASN A 292 14.45 4.96 5.81
C ASN A 292 15.91 4.59 6.16
N LEU A 293 16.88 4.89 5.29
CA LEU A 293 18.31 4.74 5.56
C LEU A 293 18.78 5.63 6.73
N GLY A 294 18.25 6.86 6.83
CA GLY A 294 18.47 7.74 7.97
C GLY A 294 17.96 7.13 9.28
N ILE A 295 16.71 6.63 9.31
CA ILE A 295 16.12 5.98 10.48
C ILE A 295 16.89 4.70 10.87
N ALA A 296 17.29 3.88 9.89
CA ALA A 296 18.12 2.70 10.15
C ALA A 296 19.48 3.07 10.79
N ALA A 297 20.11 4.16 10.34
CA ALA A 297 21.32 4.70 10.98
C ALA A 297 21.07 5.18 12.42
N HIS A 298 19.96 5.89 12.67
CA HIS A 298 19.59 6.34 14.02
C HIS A 298 19.36 5.15 14.98
N LEU A 299 18.61 4.13 14.57
CA LEU A 299 18.26 2.97 15.42
C LEU A 299 19.45 2.05 15.75
N VAL A 300 20.57 2.13 15.02
CA VAL A 300 21.84 1.48 15.40
C VAL A 300 22.77 2.40 16.21
N GLY A 301 22.37 3.63 16.51
CA GLY A 301 23.15 4.62 17.26
C GLY A 301 24.10 5.49 16.43
N PHE A 302 23.87 5.64 15.12
CA PHE A 302 24.68 6.45 14.20
C PHE A 302 23.96 7.74 13.76
N ASP A 303 23.73 8.64 14.72
CA ASP A 303 22.99 9.90 14.52
C ASP A 303 23.64 10.85 13.48
N ALA A 304 24.97 10.80 13.34
CA ALA A 304 25.65 11.53 12.28
C ALA A 304 25.19 11.03 10.90
N GLY A 305 25.07 9.71 10.71
CA GLY A 305 24.51 9.10 9.51
C GLY A 305 23.10 9.58 9.21
N PHE A 306 22.21 9.58 10.23
CA PHE A 306 20.85 10.14 10.11
C PHE A 306 20.88 11.59 9.57
N MET A 307 21.71 12.45 10.15
CA MET A 307 21.83 13.86 9.72
C MET A 307 22.37 14.00 8.29
N HIS A 308 23.36 13.19 7.90
CA HIS A 308 23.89 13.19 6.53
C HIS A 308 22.87 12.66 5.51
N PHE A 309 22.11 11.60 5.82
CA PHE A 309 21.02 11.15 4.95
C PHE A 309 19.91 12.19 4.82
N PHE A 310 19.52 12.88 5.90
CA PHE A 310 18.52 13.94 5.85
C PHE A 310 19.00 15.18 5.07
N ARG A 311 20.30 15.52 5.11
CA ARG A 311 20.93 16.54 4.24
C ARG A 311 20.81 16.21 2.75
N ILE A 312 20.95 14.93 2.37
CA ILE A 312 20.83 14.48 0.98
C ILE A 312 19.36 14.42 0.57
N ARG A 313 18.49 13.95 1.48
CA ARG A 313 17.03 13.91 1.31
C ARG A 313 16.43 15.29 1.03
N GLU A 314 17.00 16.35 1.60
CA GLU A 314 16.61 17.74 1.31
C GLU A 314 16.75 18.08 -0.18
N LYS A 315 17.79 17.59 -0.88
CA LYS A 315 17.98 17.79 -2.32
C LYS A 315 16.86 17.12 -3.15
N ALA A 316 16.36 15.95 -2.72
CA ALA A 316 15.20 15.32 -3.34
C ALA A 316 13.92 16.15 -3.16
N MET A 317 13.70 16.72 -1.96
CA MET A 317 12.59 17.64 -1.72
C MET A 317 12.71 18.93 -2.55
N GLN A 318 13.93 19.42 -2.78
CA GLN A 318 14.20 20.55 -3.65
C GLN A 318 13.91 20.24 -5.14
N MET A 319 14.18 19.01 -5.62
CA MET A 319 13.74 18.58 -6.96
C MET A 319 12.22 18.66 -7.10
N ALA A 320 11.48 18.13 -6.12
CA ALA A 320 10.02 18.19 -6.10
C ALA A 320 9.51 19.65 -6.10
N GLU A 321 10.14 20.51 -5.30
CA GLU A 321 9.81 21.94 -5.21
C GLU A 321 9.99 22.65 -6.56
N ILE A 322 11.10 22.38 -7.26
CA ILE A 322 11.39 22.93 -8.59
C ILE A 322 10.33 22.47 -9.62
N LEU A 323 10.06 21.16 -9.67
CA LEU A 323 9.19 20.54 -10.67
C LEU A 323 7.70 20.83 -10.45
N THR A 324 7.26 20.98 -9.20
CA THR A 324 5.83 21.00 -8.85
C THR A 324 5.38 22.28 -8.14
N GLY A 325 6.28 22.92 -7.38
CA GLY A 325 5.97 23.97 -6.40
C GLY A 325 5.62 23.43 -5.01
N GLY A 326 5.53 22.12 -4.84
CA GLY A 326 5.28 21.42 -3.57
C GLY A 326 6.43 20.49 -3.19
N ARG A 327 6.61 20.26 -1.88
CA ARG A 327 7.72 19.47 -1.32
C ARG A 327 7.34 18.08 -0.80
N LYS A 328 6.04 17.76 -0.79
CA LYS A 328 5.46 16.47 -0.36
C LYS A 328 4.17 16.16 -1.13
N ASN A 329 3.20 17.06 -1.01
CA ASN A 329 2.02 17.07 -1.86
C ASN A 329 2.35 17.94 -3.07
N TYR A 330 2.14 17.43 -4.27
CA TYR A 330 2.49 18.08 -5.55
C TYR A 330 1.24 18.61 -6.24
N GLY A 331 0.13 17.88 -6.18
CA GLY A 331 -1.14 18.20 -6.84
C GLY A 331 -1.03 18.27 -8.37
N VAL A 332 -0.10 17.52 -8.96
CA VAL A 332 0.27 17.63 -10.39
C VAL A 332 -0.54 16.70 -11.30
N ASN A 333 -0.93 15.51 -10.84
CA ASN A 333 -1.73 14.59 -11.63
C ASN A 333 -3.13 15.14 -11.89
N LEU A 334 -3.66 14.81 -13.05
CA LEU A 334 -5.07 14.88 -13.42
C LEU A 334 -5.43 13.58 -14.14
N ILE A 335 -6.71 13.26 -14.26
CA ILE A 335 -7.17 12.16 -15.10
C ILE A 335 -6.93 12.59 -16.56
N GLY A 336 -6.26 11.75 -17.35
CA GLY A 336 -5.79 12.08 -18.69
C GLY A 336 -4.39 12.72 -18.76
N GLY A 337 -3.68 12.92 -17.64
CA GLY A 337 -2.28 13.38 -17.67
C GLY A 337 -1.78 14.12 -16.43
N VAL A 338 -1.17 15.29 -16.65
CA VAL A 338 -0.59 16.17 -15.62
C VAL A 338 -0.86 17.64 -15.94
N ARG A 339 -1.09 18.46 -14.92
CA ARG A 339 -1.45 19.88 -15.08
C ARG A 339 -0.27 20.83 -15.38
N ARG A 340 0.96 20.35 -15.27
CA ARG A 340 2.20 21.15 -15.38
C ARG A 340 3.24 20.39 -16.19
N ASP A 341 3.89 21.10 -17.11
CA ASP A 341 5.05 20.63 -17.86
C ASP A 341 6.37 21.07 -17.20
N ILE A 342 7.47 20.37 -17.52
CA ILE A 342 8.82 20.64 -17.02
C ILE A 342 9.55 21.58 -17.99
N LEU A 343 9.96 22.75 -17.49
CA LEU A 343 10.71 23.75 -18.25
C LEU A 343 12.20 23.39 -18.38
N LYS A 344 12.89 24.00 -19.36
CA LYS A 344 14.32 23.73 -19.63
C LYS A 344 15.19 24.08 -18.41
N GLU A 345 14.92 25.21 -17.79
CA GLU A 345 15.63 25.75 -16.62
C GLU A 345 15.38 24.91 -15.37
N GLU A 346 14.26 24.17 -15.32
CA GLU A 346 13.92 23.23 -14.25
C GLU A 346 14.69 21.92 -14.44
N ARG A 347 14.65 21.35 -15.66
CA ARG A 347 15.48 20.18 -16.06
C ARG A 347 16.95 20.41 -15.74
N GLU A 348 17.52 21.56 -16.12
CA GLU A 348 18.93 21.87 -15.86
C GLU A 348 19.27 21.97 -14.37
N LYS A 349 18.35 22.45 -13.52
CA LYS A 349 18.54 22.46 -12.05
C LYS A 349 18.48 21.04 -11.48
N VAL A 350 17.48 20.25 -11.88
CA VAL A 350 17.31 18.87 -11.38
C VAL A 350 18.49 17.98 -11.79
N LEU A 351 19.01 18.08 -13.02
CA LEU A 351 20.19 17.32 -13.45
C LEU A 351 21.46 17.65 -12.64
N ARG A 352 21.62 18.90 -12.16
CA ARG A 352 22.70 19.25 -11.22
C ARG A 352 22.50 18.59 -9.86
N LEU A 353 21.30 18.68 -9.30
CA LEU A 353 20.96 18.03 -8.02
C LEU A 353 21.12 16.50 -8.09
N VAL A 354 20.82 15.86 -9.24
CA VAL A 354 21.05 14.43 -9.46
C VAL A 354 22.53 14.09 -9.36
N SER A 355 23.40 14.87 -10.02
CA SER A 355 24.86 14.68 -9.97
C SER A 355 25.42 14.87 -8.55
N GLU A 356 24.99 15.93 -7.86
CA GLU A 356 25.38 16.18 -6.46
C GLU A 356 24.93 15.06 -5.52
N MET A 357 23.66 14.64 -5.58
CA MET A 357 23.13 13.55 -4.76
C MET A 357 23.87 12.24 -5.00
N ARG A 358 24.25 11.94 -6.26
CA ARG A 358 25.01 10.74 -6.62
C ARG A 358 26.39 10.72 -5.95
N ALA A 359 27.03 11.88 -5.81
CA ALA A 359 28.32 12.02 -5.11
C ALA A 359 28.15 11.96 -3.58
N ASP A 360 27.26 12.77 -3.01
CA ASP A 360 26.99 12.81 -1.56
C ASP A 360 26.56 11.43 -1.02
N LEU A 361 25.74 10.69 -1.79
CA LEU A 361 25.23 9.37 -1.41
C LEU A 361 26.33 8.32 -1.34
N LYS A 362 27.25 8.33 -2.32
CA LYS A 362 28.35 7.36 -2.34
C LYS A 362 29.22 7.54 -1.10
N GLU A 363 29.60 8.77 -0.77
CA GLU A 363 30.42 9.08 0.40
C GLU A 363 29.77 8.58 1.71
N ILE A 364 28.48 8.84 1.92
CA ILE A 364 27.81 8.42 3.17
C ILE A 364 27.56 6.90 3.23
N LEU A 365 27.34 6.22 2.10
CA LEU A 365 27.22 4.76 2.06
C LEU A 365 28.57 4.07 2.30
N ASP A 366 29.65 4.58 1.72
CA ASP A 366 31.01 4.10 2.00
C ASP A 366 31.33 4.24 3.50
N ILE A 367 30.93 5.34 4.15
CA ILE A 367 31.06 5.55 5.62
C ILE A 367 30.15 4.60 6.42
N LEU A 368 28.88 4.44 6.03
CA LEU A 368 27.91 3.59 6.72
C LEU A 368 28.34 2.12 6.73
N MET A 369 28.79 1.60 5.59
CA MET A 369 29.21 0.20 5.46
C MET A 369 30.53 -0.11 6.17
N ASN A 370 31.39 0.89 6.38
CA ASN A 370 32.60 0.77 7.22
C ASN A 370 32.32 1.03 8.72
N THR A 371 31.09 1.37 9.11
CA THR A 371 30.71 1.59 10.51
C THR A 371 30.33 0.25 11.15
N THR A 372 31.23 -0.29 11.99
CA THR A 372 31.11 -1.64 12.61
C THR A 372 29.72 -1.93 13.19
N ASN A 373 29.15 -0.97 13.94
CA ASN A 373 27.86 -1.13 14.60
C ASN A 373 26.68 -1.29 13.63
N PHE A 374 26.74 -0.72 12.41
CA PHE A 374 25.65 -0.81 11.45
C PHE A 374 25.51 -2.25 10.93
N VAL A 375 26.61 -2.82 10.41
CA VAL A 375 26.61 -4.19 9.89
C VAL A 375 26.29 -5.20 11.00
N SER A 376 26.83 -5.04 12.21
CA SER A 376 26.59 -5.97 13.32
C SER A 376 25.17 -5.93 13.91
N ARG A 377 24.42 -4.83 13.71
CA ARG A 377 23.01 -4.72 14.15
C ARG A 377 21.99 -4.99 13.03
N THR A 378 22.42 -5.09 11.78
CA THR A 378 21.52 -5.29 10.62
C THR A 378 21.69 -6.65 9.94
N LYS A 379 22.88 -7.25 9.97
CA LYS A 379 23.12 -8.58 9.39
C LYS A 379 22.55 -9.68 10.28
N GLY A 380 21.81 -10.61 9.67
CA GLY A 380 21.16 -11.74 10.35
C GLY A 380 19.94 -11.37 11.22
N VAL A 381 19.67 -10.08 11.41
CA VAL A 381 18.55 -9.55 12.21
C VAL A 381 17.29 -9.43 11.36
N GLY A 382 16.13 -9.74 11.93
CA GLY A 382 14.83 -9.52 11.29
C GLY A 382 14.61 -10.36 10.03
N ARG A 383 14.98 -11.64 10.05
CA ARG A 383 14.97 -12.47 8.83
C ARG A 383 13.54 -12.81 8.38
N LEU A 384 13.21 -12.53 7.13
CA LEU A 384 11.98 -12.98 6.48
C LEU A 384 12.30 -14.13 5.52
N ASP A 385 12.04 -15.38 5.92
CA ASP A 385 12.29 -16.53 5.06
C ASP A 385 11.53 -16.43 3.72
N SER A 386 12.18 -16.78 2.61
CA SER A 386 11.63 -16.66 1.26
C SER A 386 10.31 -17.42 1.07
N LYS A 387 10.09 -18.54 1.77
CA LYS A 387 8.79 -19.24 1.75
C LYS A 387 7.70 -18.40 2.42
N ILE A 388 7.99 -17.80 3.58
CA ILE A 388 7.05 -16.94 4.30
C ILE A 388 6.74 -15.68 3.49
N ALA A 389 7.75 -15.07 2.86
CA ALA A 389 7.56 -13.96 1.93
C ALA A 389 6.61 -14.33 0.77
N ARG A 390 6.74 -15.55 0.24
CA ARG A 390 5.88 -16.06 -0.85
C ARG A 390 4.46 -16.44 -0.39
N ASP A 391 4.29 -16.96 0.82
CA ASP A 391 2.99 -17.36 1.38
C ASP A 391 2.13 -16.16 1.81
N TYR A 392 2.76 -15.03 2.17
CA TYR A 392 2.07 -13.81 2.58
C TYR A 392 2.00 -12.71 1.52
N SER A 393 2.65 -12.88 0.35
CA SER A 393 2.69 -11.88 -0.72
C SER A 393 3.12 -10.48 -0.27
N ALA A 394 4.22 -10.43 0.49
CA ALA A 394 4.91 -9.18 0.81
C ALA A 394 5.43 -8.48 -0.46
N VAL A 395 5.71 -7.18 -0.38
CA VAL A 395 6.00 -6.32 -1.54
C VAL A 395 7.24 -5.44 -1.34
N GLY A 396 7.79 -4.95 -2.46
CA GLY A 396 8.85 -3.94 -2.42
C GLY A 396 10.19 -4.43 -1.88
N PRO A 397 10.96 -3.56 -1.21
CA PRO A 397 12.22 -3.93 -0.58
C PRO A 397 12.11 -5.08 0.43
N VAL A 398 10.92 -5.36 0.97
CA VAL A 398 10.69 -6.49 1.89
C VAL A 398 10.79 -7.83 1.16
N VAL A 399 10.12 -7.97 0.01
CA VAL A 399 10.19 -9.19 -0.82
C VAL A 399 11.51 -9.25 -1.62
N ARG A 400 12.00 -8.11 -2.12
CA ARG A 400 13.27 -8.01 -2.84
C ARG A 400 14.50 -8.27 -1.96
N GLY A 401 14.45 -7.93 -0.67
CA GLY A 401 15.48 -8.30 0.31
C GLY A 401 15.40 -9.76 0.77
N SER A 402 14.42 -10.54 0.28
CA SER A 402 14.16 -11.94 0.65
C SER A 402 14.33 -12.90 -0.54
N GLY A 403 15.14 -12.52 -1.53
CA GLY A 403 15.52 -13.35 -2.69
C GLY A 403 14.66 -13.20 -3.97
N PHE A 404 13.60 -12.39 -3.97
CA PHE A 404 12.70 -12.28 -5.14
C PHE A 404 13.03 -11.09 -6.03
N VAL A 405 13.25 -11.34 -7.33
CA VAL A 405 13.42 -10.28 -8.35
C VAL A 405 12.03 -9.81 -8.84
N ARG A 406 11.27 -9.14 -7.95
CA ARG A 406 9.89 -8.68 -8.19
C ARG A 406 9.74 -7.18 -7.99
N ASP A 407 9.25 -6.45 -8.99
CA ASP A 407 9.01 -5.00 -8.95
C ASP A 407 7.94 -4.59 -9.97
N THR A 408 6.88 -3.90 -9.52
CA THR A 408 5.72 -3.56 -10.36
C THR A 408 6.10 -2.78 -11.62
N ARG A 409 7.19 -1.99 -11.61
CA ARG A 409 7.66 -1.23 -12.78
C ARG A 409 8.24 -2.12 -13.86
N ALA A 410 8.80 -3.27 -13.49
CA ALA A 410 9.37 -4.25 -14.41
C ALA A 410 8.34 -5.30 -14.81
N ASP A 411 7.55 -5.78 -13.84
CA ASP A 411 6.59 -6.87 -14.02
C ASP A 411 5.29 -6.41 -14.70
N HIS A 412 4.83 -5.18 -14.44
CA HIS A 412 3.69 -4.57 -15.14
C HIS A 412 4.03 -3.14 -15.58
N PRO A 413 4.90 -2.96 -16.59
CA PRO A 413 5.44 -1.64 -16.95
C PRO A 413 4.37 -0.60 -17.24
N TYR A 414 4.51 0.55 -16.59
CA TYR A 414 3.63 1.71 -16.71
C TYR A 414 4.45 3.01 -16.85
N GLY A 415 3.80 4.13 -17.15
CA GLY A 415 4.51 5.42 -17.25
C GLY A 415 5.56 5.42 -18.37
N ALA A 416 6.84 5.46 -18.00
CA ALA A 416 7.98 5.37 -18.92
C ALA A 416 8.98 4.26 -18.56
N TYR A 417 8.66 3.38 -17.60
CA TYR A 417 9.54 2.29 -17.16
C TYR A 417 9.74 1.19 -18.22
N ASP A 418 8.93 1.21 -19.28
CA ASP A 418 9.03 0.42 -20.52
C ASP A 418 10.06 0.97 -21.53
N ARG A 419 10.42 2.26 -21.42
CA ARG A 419 11.21 3.00 -22.43
C ARG A 419 12.62 3.33 -21.99
N VAL A 420 12.81 3.64 -20.71
CA VAL A 420 14.15 3.84 -20.14
C VAL A 420 14.68 2.51 -19.63
N SER A 421 15.97 2.22 -19.85
CA SER A 421 16.62 1.07 -19.23
C SER A 421 16.92 1.34 -17.75
N TRP A 422 16.73 0.34 -16.90
CA TRP A 422 17.07 0.30 -15.47
C TRP A 422 17.11 -1.17 -15.01
N ASN A 423 17.51 -1.44 -13.77
CA ASN A 423 17.61 -2.79 -13.21
C ASN A 423 16.80 -2.90 -11.91
N VAL A 424 16.11 -4.03 -11.71
CA VAL A 424 15.55 -4.43 -10.40
C VAL A 424 16.70 -4.88 -9.49
N ILE A 425 16.66 -4.48 -8.21
CA ILE A 425 17.69 -4.84 -7.22
C ILE A 425 17.09 -5.78 -6.17
N SER A 426 17.75 -6.91 -5.90
CA SER A 426 17.31 -7.92 -4.93
C SER A 426 18.49 -8.49 -4.15
N GLU A 427 18.27 -8.85 -2.89
CA GLU A 427 19.25 -9.42 -1.98
C GLU A 427 18.73 -10.71 -1.34
N ASN A 428 19.64 -11.58 -0.88
CA ASN A 428 19.32 -12.98 -0.55
C ASN A 428 19.43 -13.36 0.94
N GLU A 429 20.10 -12.57 1.79
CA GLU A 429 20.34 -12.97 3.20
C GLU A 429 19.06 -12.89 4.07
N CYS A 430 17.99 -12.27 3.54
CA CYS A 430 16.65 -12.13 4.11
C CYS A 430 16.52 -11.16 5.31
N ASP A 431 17.60 -10.46 5.66
CA ASP A 431 17.76 -9.66 6.89
C ASP A 431 17.52 -8.16 6.70
N VAL A 432 17.63 -7.38 7.80
CA VAL A 432 17.54 -5.92 7.76
C VAL A 432 18.59 -5.33 6.80
N LEU A 433 19.82 -5.84 6.82
CA LEU A 433 20.90 -5.37 5.94
C LEU A 433 20.53 -5.50 4.47
N SER A 434 20.01 -6.65 4.04
CA SER A 434 19.49 -6.90 2.69
C SER A 434 18.43 -5.85 2.29
N ARG A 435 17.49 -5.57 3.19
CA ARG A 435 16.43 -4.56 2.98
C ARG A 435 16.94 -3.12 3.00
N SER A 436 18.09 -2.84 3.61
CA SER A 436 18.77 -1.54 3.52
C SER A 436 19.58 -1.40 2.23
N LEU A 437 20.29 -2.45 1.81
CA LEU A 437 21.09 -2.46 0.58
C LEU A 437 20.23 -2.30 -0.68
N VAL A 438 19.11 -3.03 -0.77
CA VAL A 438 18.12 -2.84 -1.86
C VAL A 438 17.69 -1.38 -1.96
N ARG A 439 17.34 -0.73 -0.84
CA ARG A 439 16.94 0.69 -0.83
C ARG A 439 18.08 1.64 -1.21
N ALA A 440 19.32 1.35 -0.81
CA ALA A 440 20.48 2.17 -1.15
C ALA A 440 20.77 2.17 -2.67
N GLU A 441 20.76 0.99 -3.28
CA GLU A 441 20.93 0.82 -4.73
C GLU A 441 19.70 1.33 -5.52
N GLU A 442 18.48 1.18 -4.99
CA GLU A 442 17.28 1.79 -5.59
C GLU A 442 17.35 3.32 -5.65
N VAL A 443 18.06 4.01 -4.73
CA VAL A 443 18.33 5.46 -4.87
C VAL A 443 19.26 5.73 -6.07
N PHE A 444 20.30 4.92 -6.29
CA PHE A 444 21.15 5.07 -7.50
C PHE A 444 20.37 4.78 -8.79
N GLN A 445 19.47 3.79 -8.80
CA GLN A 445 18.60 3.53 -9.95
C GLN A 445 17.57 4.66 -10.16
N SER A 446 16.99 5.21 -9.09
CA SER A 446 16.09 6.39 -9.16
C SER A 446 16.79 7.57 -9.84
N LEU A 447 18.05 7.86 -9.45
CA LEU A 447 18.88 8.90 -10.08
C LEU A 447 19.11 8.62 -11.58
N ASN A 448 19.38 7.36 -11.96
CA ASN A 448 19.53 6.96 -13.37
C ASN A 448 18.24 7.15 -14.17
N ILE A 449 17.09 6.79 -13.61
CA ILE A 449 15.78 6.88 -14.26
C ILE A 449 15.40 8.36 -14.46
N ILE A 450 15.56 9.21 -13.44
CA ILE A 450 15.29 10.66 -13.54
C ILE A 450 16.19 11.30 -14.61
N GLU A 451 17.48 10.95 -14.63
CA GLU A 451 18.45 11.46 -15.60
C GLU A 451 18.08 11.06 -17.05
N ARG A 452 17.71 9.78 -17.27
CA ARG A 452 17.26 9.28 -18.58
C ARG A 452 15.93 9.90 -18.99
N CYS A 453 14.91 9.87 -18.14
CA CYS A 453 13.60 10.46 -18.44
C CYS A 453 13.71 11.96 -18.77
N LEU A 454 14.50 12.75 -18.04
CA LEU A 454 14.70 14.17 -18.35
C LEU A 454 15.40 14.41 -19.70
N ASN A 455 16.26 13.48 -20.13
CA ASN A 455 17.01 13.59 -21.38
C ASN A 455 16.25 13.06 -22.60
N GLU A 456 15.43 12.02 -22.42
CA GLU A 456 14.77 11.25 -23.49
C GLU A 456 13.27 11.59 -23.64
N MET A 457 12.68 12.36 -22.71
CA MET A 457 11.25 12.73 -22.74
C MET A 457 10.86 13.45 -24.05
N PRO A 458 9.85 12.95 -24.79
CA PRO A 458 9.44 13.53 -26.06
C PRO A 458 8.69 14.88 -25.90
N PRO A 459 8.65 15.70 -26.96
CA PRO A 459 7.70 16.81 -27.06
C PRO A 459 6.27 16.28 -27.27
N GLY A 460 5.26 17.05 -26.85
CA GLY A 460 3.85 16.68 -27.00
C GLY A 460 2.96 17.38 -25.98
N PRO A 461 1.63 17.12 -26.00
CA PRO A 461 0.73 17.55 -24.95
C PRO A 461 1.04 16.83 -23.62
N VAL A 462 0.63 17.43 -22.49
CA VAL A 462 0.77 16.86 -21.14
C VAL A 462 -0.56 16.48 -20.48
N LEU A 463 -1.68 16.77 -21.15
CA LEU A 463 -3.04 16.48 -20.70
C LEU A 463 -3.92 16.15 -21.92
N VAL A 464 -4.86 15.24 -21.74
CA VAL A 464 -6.04 15.05 -22.61
C VAL A 464 -7.28 15.42 -21.78
N GLU A 465 -8.26 16.06 -22.42
CA GLU A 465 -9.52 16.49 -21.81
C GLU A 465 -10.70 16.07 -22.71
N GLY A 466 -11.94 16.12 -22.20
CA GLY A 466 -13.14 15.90 -23.02
C GLY A 466 -13.51 14.45 -23.28
N PHE A 467 -13.16 13.53 -22.37
CA PHE A 467 -13.60 12.13 -22.37
C PHE A 467 -14.85 11.92 -21.50
N ASP A 468 -15.69 10.96 -21.86
CA ASP A 468 -16.87 10.54 -21.09
C ASP A 468 -16.56 9.36 -20.15
N TYR A 469 -17.05 9.44 -18.91
CA TYR A 469 -17.00 8.32 -17.97
C TYR A 469 -18.17 7.35 -18.19
N LYS A 470 -17.88 6.09 -18.47
CA LYS A 470 -18.87 5.00 -18.58
C LYS A 470 -19.23 4.54 -17.16
N PRO A 471 -20.51 4.58 -16.71
CA PRO A 471 -20.87 4.12 -15.37
C PRO A 471 -20.68 2.61 -15.18
N TYR A 472 -20.29 2.20 -13.96
CA TYR A 472 -20.11 0.82 -13.52
C TYR A 472 -19.05 0.00 -14.28
N THR A 473 -18.20 0.64 -15.08
CA THR A 473 -16.92 0.05 -15.49
C THR A 473 -15.93 0.08 -14.32
N PHE A 474 -14.96 -0.83 -14.31
CA PHE A 474 -13.91 -0.85 -13.31
C PHE A 474 -12.58 -1.30 -13.92
N ALA A 475 -11.48 -0.89 -13.31
CA ALA A 475 -10.15 -1.37 -13.62
C ALA A 475 -9.20 -1.18 -12.41
N LEU A 476 -8.03 -1.79 -12.52
CA LEU A 476 -6.89 -1.61 -11.65
C LEU A 476 -5.99 -0.49 -12.20
N GLY A 477 -5.45 0.30 -11.29
CA GLY A 477 -4.30 1.16 -11.51
C GLY A 477 -3.32 0.97 -10.35
N TYR A 478 -2.03 0.88 -10.67
CA TYR A 478 -1.02 0.39 -9.76
C TYR A 478 0.31 1.13 -9.98
N THR A 479 1.15 1.17 -8.95
CA THR A 479 2.51 1.71 -9.03
C THR A 479 3.44 0.98 -8.07
N GLU A 480 4.74 0.96 -8.33
CA GLU A 480 5.73 0.58 -7.31
C GLU A 480 6.00 1.77 -6.40
N ALA A 481 5.33 1.84 -5.23
CA ALA A 481 5.70 2.78 -4.19
C ALA A 481 7.14 2.50 -3.69
N PRO A 482 7.79 3.42 -2.96
CA PRO A 482 9.10 3.18 -2.34
C PRO A 482 9.08 2.09 -1.25
N ARG A 483 7.88 1.62 -0.89
CA ARG A 483 7.58 0.55 0.08
C ARG A 483 7.16 -0.76 -0.61
N GLY A 484 6.99 -0.74 -1.93
CA GLY A 484 6.46 -1.84 -2.74
C GLY A 484 5.28 -1.46 -3.61
N GLU A 485 4.80 -2.41 -4.40
CA GLU A 485 3.53 -2.37 -5.11
C GLU A 485 2.40 -1.70 -4.30
N ASP A 486 1.74 -0.70 -4.88
CA ASP A 486 0.54 0.01 -4.42
C ASP A 486 -0.55 -0.15 -5.46
N VAL A 487 -1.77 -0.52 -5.05
CA VAL A 487 -2.86 -0.87 -5.98
C VAL A 487 -4.17 -0.18 -5.62
N HIS A 488 -4.72 0.51 -6.61
CA HIS A 488 -6.02 1.15 -6.57
C HIS A 488 -6.96 0.41 -7.53
N TRP A 489 -8.15 0.07 -7.05
CA TRP A 489 -9.23 -0.45 -7.89
C TRP A 489 -10.37 0.55 -7.82
N VAL A 490 -10.85 1.00 -8.98
CA VAL A 490 -11.91 2.01 -9.07
C VAL A 490 -13.02 1.48 -9.96
N MET A 491 -14.24 1.50 -9.43
CA MET A 491 -15.47 1.36 -10.20
C MET A 491 -16.13 2.73 -10.35
N THR A 492 -16.41 3.12 -11.59
CA THR A 492 -17.15 4.34 -11.93
C THR A 492 -18.59 4.26 -11.47
N GLY A 493 -19.20 5.41 -11.17
CA GLY A 493 -20.60 5.53 -10.79
C GLY A 493 -21.35 6.58 -11.61
N SER A 494 -22.62 6.79 -11.27
CA SER A 494 -23.45 7.84 -11.85
C SER A 494 -23.10 9.21 -11.27
N GLY A 495 -23.11 10.26 -12.11
CA GLY A 495 -23.04 11.65 -11.64
C GLY A 495 -21.64 12.10 -11.19
N GLN A 496 -20.61 11.75 -11.95
CA GLN A 496 -19.19 12.10 -11.72
C GLN A 496 -18.57 11.60 -10.40
N LYS A 497 -19.14 10.57 -9.77
CA LYS A 497 -18.61 9.96 -8.54
C LYS A 497 -18.16 8.52 -8.76
N VAL A 498 -17.14 8.09 -8.02
CA VAL A 498 -16.80 6.66 -7.91
C VAL A 498 -17.96 5.91 -7.25
N TYR A 499 -18.35 4.76 -7.80
CA TYR A 499 -19.28 3.86 -7.12
C TYR A 499 -18.58 3.16 -5.94
N ARG A 500 -17.32 2.77 -6.16
CA ARG A 500 -16.47 2.08 -5.19
C ARG A 500 -15.01 2.39 -5.53
N TRP A 501 -14.21 2.77 -4.54
CA TRP A 501 -12.76 2.92 -4.68
C TRP A 501 -12.07 2.19 -3.55
N ARG A 502 -11.26 1.19 -3.90
CA ARG A 502 -10.32 0.51 -3.01
C ARG A 502 -8.94 1.11 -3.19
N SER A 503 -8.26 1.45 -2.10
CA SER A 503 -6.84 1.80 -2.10
C SER A 503 -6.05 0.87 -1.20
N ARG A 504 -5.07 0.15 -1.75
CA ARG A 504 -4.22 -0.81 -1.04
C ARG A 504 -2.76 -0.36 -1.09
N ALA A 505 -2.36 0.37 -0.06
CA ALA A 505 -0.98 0.82 0.15
C ALA A 505 -0.01 -0.35 0.36
N ALA A 506 1.23 -0.22 -0.11
CA ALA A 506 2.26 -1.26 -0.04
C ALA A 506 2.46 -1.90 1.33
N THR A 507 2.53 -1.09 2.41
CA THR A 507 2.76 -1.58 3.77
C THR A 507 1.70 -2.59 4.24
N TYR A 508 0.47 -2.52 3.72
CA TYR A 508 -0.61 -3.44 4.06
C TYR A 508 -0.21 -4.92 3.89
N ASN A 509 0.52 -5.25 2.82
CA ASN A 509 0.98 -6.62 2.55
C ASN A 509 2.26 -6.98 3.32
N ASN A 510 2.99 -5.99 3.83
CA ASN A 510 4.21 -6.21 4.61
C ASN A 510 3.91 -6.44 6.10
N TRP A 511 2.80 -5.93 6.63
CA TRP A 511 2.44 -6.11 8.04
C TRP A 511 2.26 -7.59 8.46
N PRO A 512 1.54 -8.47 7.71
CA PRO A 512 1.39 -9.88 8.10
C PRO A 512 2.71 -10.63 8.30
N SER A 513 3.76 -10.31 7.54
CA SER A 513 5.05 -10.99 7.64
C SER A 513 5.88 -10.55 8.85
N LEU A 514 5.58 -9.39 9.46
CA LEU A 514 6.35 -8.81 10.56
C LEU A 514 6.46 -9.72 11.79
N ARG A 515 5.42 -10.51 12.11
CA ARG A 515 5.43 -11.45 13.25
C ARG A 515 6.58 -12.45 13.13
N TYR A 516 6.74 -13.07 11.96
CA TYR A 516 7.83 -13.99 11.65
C TYR A 516 9.21 -13.31 11.64
N MET A 517 9.26 -12.03 11.27
CA MET A 517 10.51 -11.26 11.29
C MET A 517 10.96 -10.91 12.71
N LEU A 518 10.04 -10.81 13.69
CA LEU A 518 10.35 -10.53 15.09
C LEU A 518 10.79 -11.78 15.86
N GLN A 519 10.13 -12.92 15.61
CA GLN A 519 10.41 -14.21 16.26
C GLN A 519 11.91 -14.58 16.23
N GLY A 520 12.44 -15.00 17.38
CA GLY A 520 13.83 -15.42 17.57
C GLY A 520 14.87 -14.30 17.72
N ASN A 521 14.50 -13.02 17.55
CA ASN A 521 15.40 -11.88 17.71
C ASN A 521 15.37 -11.36 19.16
N LEU A 522 16.26 -10.42 19.51
CA LEU A 522 16.23 -9.74 20.81
C LEU A 522 15.22 -8.58 20.82
N VAL A 523 14.65 -8.27 21.99
CA VAL A 523 13.76 -7.12 22.19
C VAL A 523 14.40 -5.80 21.71
N SER A 524 15.72 -5.66 21.85
CA SER A 524 16.50 -4.50 21.38
C SER A 524 16.49 -4.28 19.86
N ASP A 525 16.16 -5.32 19.09
CA ASP A 525 16.15 -5.27 17.63
C ASP A 525 14.75 -5.02 17.05
N ALA A 526 13.68 -5.25 17.82
CA ALA A 526 12.30 -5.07 17.37
C ALA A 526 12.01 -3.71 16.69
N PRO A 527 12.51 -2.54 17.19
CA PRO A 527 12.30 -1.26 16.50
C PRO A 527 12.99 -1.18 15.13
N LEU A 528 14.16 -1.80 14.99
CA LEU A 528 14.92 -1.83 13.73
C LEU A 528 14.28 -2.79 12.71
N ILE A 529 13.77 -3.92 13.19
CA ILE A 529 13.00 -4.89 12.39
C ILE A 529 11.73 -4.21 11.85
N LEU A 530 10.98 -3.53 12.73
CA LEU A 530 9.81 -2.72 12.40
C LEU A 530 10.12 -1.60 11.39
N ALA A 531 11.18 -0.83 11.61
CA ALA A 531 11.60 0.22 10.66
C ALA A 531 12.05 -0.35 9.30
N SER A 532 12.55 -1.58 9.24
CA SER A 532 13.06 -2.20 8.00
C SER A 532 11.97 -2.55 6.97
N ILE A 533 10.70 -2.64 7.38
CA ILE A 533 9.55 -2.74 6.44
C ILE A 533 9.07 -1.36 5.93
N ASP A 534 9.69 -0.27 6.40
CA ASP A 534 9.34 1.13 6.10
C ASP A 534 7.83 1.42 6.28
N PRO A 535 7.29 1.26 7.50
CA PRO A 535 5.85 1.27 7.73
C PRO A 535 5.24 2.65 7.47
N CYS A 536 4.21 2.71 6.61
CA CYS A 536 3.35 3.88 6.49
C CYS A 536 2.14 3.71 7.43
N TYR A 537 2.24 4.23 8.65
CA TYR A 537 1.07 4.24 9.53
C TYR A 537 0.08 5.30 9.07
N SER A 538 0.47 6.43 8.45
CA SER A 538 -0.53 7.36 7.89
C SER A 538 -1.53 6.69 6.93
N CYS A 539 -1.09 5.64 6.24
CA CYS A 539 -1.90 4.82 5.34
C CYS A 539 -2.95 3.95 6.09
N THR A 540 -2.84 3.79 7.42
CA THR A 540 -3.65 2.89 8.26
C THR A 540 -3.98 3.35 9.72
N ASP A 541 -3.33 4.32 10.41
CA ASP A 541 -3.15 4.42 11.91
C ASP A 541 -3.26 5.84 12.65
N ARG A 542 -4.06 5.93 13.77
CA ARG A 542 -4.52 6.95 14.83
C ARG A 542 -3.49 7.87 15.49
N VAL A 543 -3.36 9.08 14.94
CA VAL A 543 -3.57 10.30 15.74
C VAL A 543 -4.85 10.23 16.64
N THR A 544 -4.71 9.65 17.83
CA THR A 544 -5.55 9.92 19.00
C THR A 544 -4.78 10.87 19.91
N VAL A 545 -5.44 11.88 20.49
CA VAL A 545 -4.78 12.92 21.32
C VAL A 545 -5.18 12.74 22.79
N VAL A 546 -4.19 12.69 23.69
CA VAL A 546 -4.38 12.40 25.13
C VAL A 546 -3.70 13.47 26.00
N ASP A 547 -4.43 14.11 26.93
CA ASP A 547 -3.83 14.98 27.97
C ASP A 547 -3.26 14.10 29.10
N VAL A 548 -1.99 13.73 28.96
CA VAL A 548 -1.25 12.86 29.88
C VAL A 548 -1.10 13.44 31.31
N ARG A 549 -1.42 14.72 31.55
CA ARG A 549 -0.95 15.46 32.75
C ARG A 549 -1.87 15.41 33.97
N LYS A 550 -3.16 15.07 33.84
CA LYS A 550 -4.17 15.43 34.89
C LYS A 550 -4.86 14.29 35.64
N LYS A 551 -4.81 13.04 35.16
CA LYS A 551 -5.34 11.83 35.85
C LYS A 551 -6.77 11.94 36.45
N LYS A 552 -7.64 12.81 35.90
CA LYS A 552 -9.09 12.85 36.14
C LYS A 552 -9.79 13.30 34.87
N ALA A 553 -10.90 12.65 34.54
CA ALA A 553 -11.72 12.98 33.37
C ALA A 553 -13.00 13.74 33.78
N LYS A 554 -13.38 14.71 32.93
CA LYS A 554 -14.76 15.14 32.72
C LYS A 554 -14.90 15.34 31.22
N THR A 555 -15.73 14.53 30.57
CA THR A 555 -16.03 14.68 29.14
C THR A 555 -16.78 15.99 28.90
N ILE A 556 -16.42 16.70 27.83
CA ILE A 556 -17.20 17.81 27.28
C ILE A 556 -17.75 17.32 25.95
N GLU A 557 -19.05 17.47 25.76
CA GLU A 557 -19.72 17.02 24.55
C GLU A 557 -19.19 17.72 23.30
N TYR A 558 -18.97 16.96 22.23
CA TYR A 558 -18.41 17.49 20.96
C TYR A 558 -19.16 18.73 20.48
N LYS A 559 -20.50 18.69 20.55
CA LYS A 559 -21.40 19.78 20.15
C LYS A 559 -21.22 21.05 20.98
N GLU A 560 -20.83 20.93 22.24
CA GLU A 560 -20.64 22.06 23.15
C GLU A 560 -19.30 22.77 22.88
N LEU A 561 -18.26 21.99 22.55
CA LEU A 561 -16.97 22.52 22.10
C LEU A 561 -17.07 23.13 20.68
N GLU A 562 -17.80 22.47 19.77
CA GLU A 562 -18.09 22.98 18.42
C GLU A 562 -18.85 24.31 18.48
N ARG A 563 -19.91 24.40 19.30
CA ARG A 563 -20.62 25.65 19.59
C ARG A 563 -19.67 26.73 20.09
N TYR A 564 -18.81 26.43 21.07
CA TYR A 564 -17.86 27.40 21.59
C TYR A 564 -16.84 27.87 20.54
N CYS A 565 -16.34 26.99 19.69
CA CYS A 565 -15.42 27.35 18.61
C CYS A 565 -16.06 28.29 17.57
N GLN A 566 -17.36 28.13 17.29
CA GLN A 566 -18.14 28.96 16.37
C GLN A 566 -18.55 30.30 17.01
N GLU A 567 -19.17 30.28 18.19
CA GLU A 567 -19.76 31.45 18.85
C GLU A 567 -18.75 32.28 19.65
N ARG A 568 -17.64 31.66 20.09
CA ARG A 568 -16.61 32.20 21.00
C ARG A 568 -17.14 32.74 22.34
N LYS A 569 -18.35 32.35 22.74
CA LYS A 569 -19.03 32.72 23.98
C LYS A 569 -19.30 31.49 24.84
N ASP A 570 -19.38 31.70 26.15
CA ASP A 570 -19.85 30.70 27.13
C ASP A 570 -19.10 29.37 27.00
N SER A 571 -17.78 29.46 27.21
CA SER A 571 -16.84 28.34 27.05
C SER A 571 -17.12 27.21 28.05
N PRO A 572 -17.28 25.94 27.62
CA PRO A 572 -17.45 24.81 28.52
C PRO A 572 -16.21 24.49 29.36
N LEU A 573 -15.09 25.17 29.07
CA LEU A 573 -13.83 25.12 29.83
C LEU A 573 -13.79 26.12 31.00
N LYS A 574 -14.83 26.96 31.20
CA LYS A 574 -14.93 27.88 32.34
C LYS A 574 -15.74 27.30 33.49
N TYR A 575 -15.05 26.67 34.43
CA TYR A 575 -15.46 26.47 35.82
C TYR A 575 -14.26 26.76 36.73
#